data_AF-A0A2P2I8G2-F1
#
_entry.id   AF-A0A2P2I8G2-F1
#
_cell.length_a   1.000
_cell.length_b   1.000
_cell.length_c   1.000
_cell.angle_alpha   90.00
_cell.angle_beta   90.00
_cell.angle_gamma   90.00
#
_symmetry.space_group_name_H-M   'P 1'
#
loop_
_entity.id
_entity.type
_entity.pdbx_description
1 polymer ?
#
loop_
_entity_poly.entity_id
_entity_poly.type
_entity_poly.pdbx_seq_one_letter_code
_entity_poly.pdbx_strand_id
1 'polypeptide(L)'
;TGGVYQLRQGQQRRIVCKVKPVPNSGTLPIICQSISSVSIGSVTVRVKLQRQLDSYSEEDLTVLKQKWSKALQRRRTYLHQQLQKVMIKSGVDQSSLEQEREQSLVEQLVSLTEEQNAVQLPPPGSNIPGAPADWTPPIGKEAHIPVIFLNLNGDDFSSQVSGEFISLAGTNAIIPKEMSNKFFNLPIVEHYDDEVCAVASWDSSIHNNPLLNRQTSADERVYLIVKSVVRLSHPVMLDIVLRKRICVNIYKKQSLTSKFVRSFIGTSNTYYDTAVIYEIVSNIPKASEELEERESLAQMAANDQEANT
;
A
#
# COMPACT_ATOMS: atom_id res chain seq x y z
N THR A 1 8.78 -11.45 -8.07
CA THR A 1 9.42 -10.41 -8.92
C THR A 1 8.86 -10.51 -10.31
N GLY A 2 8.33 -9.39 -10.79
CA GLY A 2 7.75 -9.30 -12.13
C GLY A 2 8.72 -9.52 -13.30
N GLY A 3 10.03 -9.67 -13.09
CA GLY A 3 10.99 -9.93 -14.17
C GLY A 3 12.45 -9.94 -13.73
N VAL A 4 13.34 -10.38 -14.63
CA VAL A 4 14.80 -10.37 -14.48
C VAL A 4 15.46 -9.42 -15.49
N TYR A 5 16.18 -8.41 -15.00
CA TYR A 5 16.96 -7.49 -15.81
C TYR A 5 18.34 -8.06 -16.15
N GLN A 6 18.74 -7.97 -17.41
CA GLN A 6 20.05 -8.42 -17.87
C GLN A 6 21.04 -7.25 -17.87
N LEU A 7 21.98 -7.25 -16.93
CA LEU A 7 22.94 -6.16 -16.76
C LEU A 7 24.33 -6.57 -17.25
N ARG A 8 24.87 -5.84 -18.22
CA ARG A 8 26.29 -5.99 -18.57
C ARG A 8 27.15 -5.43 -17.43
N GLN A 9 28.13 -6.21 -17.01
CA GLN A 9 29.09 -5.83 -15.97
C GLN A 9 29.88 -4.56 -16.35
N GLY A 10 30.11 -3.69 -15.37
CA GLY A 10 30.99 -2.51 -15.49
C GLY A 10 30.42 -1.37 -16.33
N GLN A 11 29.09 -1.28 -16.47
CA GLN A 11 28.43 -0.17 -17.15
C GLN A 11 27.50 0.56 -16.21
N GLN A 12 27.55 1.89 -16.29
CA GLN A 12 26.56 2.77 -15.69
C GLN A 12 25.20 2.60 -16.36
N ARG A 13 24.15 2.85 -15.59
CA ARG A 13 22.75 2.67 -15.97
C ARG A 13 21.93 3.88 -15.56
N ARG A 14 20.75 3.98 -16.16
CA ARG A 14 19.69 4.86 -15.72
C ARG A 14 18.58 4.02 -15.12
N ILE A 15 18.03 4.45 -13.99
CA ILE A 15 16.81 3.89 -13.41
C ILE A 15 15.69 4.87 -13.73
N VAL A 16 14.69 4.40 -14.46
CA VAL A 16 13.50 5.18 -14.78
C VAL A 16 12.39 4.76 -13.83
N CYS A 17 11.98 5.68 -12.96
CA CYS A 17 10.85 5.49 -12.05
C CYS A 17 9.66 6.25 -12.61
N LYS A 18 8.53 5.57 -12.79
CA LYS A 18 7.30 6.16 -13.32
C LYS A 18 6.12 5.76 -12.45
N VAL A 19 5.26 6.73 -12.14
CA VAL A 19 4.07 6.53 -11.32
C VAL A 19 2.86 6.98 -12.13
N LYS A 20 1.82 6.13 -12.16
CA LYS A 20 0.54 6.47 -12.78
C LYS A 20 -0.59 6.05 -11.86
N PRO A 21 -1.59 6.91 -11.61
CA PRO A 21 -2.83 6.47 -10.98
C PRO A 21 -3.52 5.45 -11.89
N VAL A 22 -4.17 4.46 -11.29
CA VAL A 22 -5.00 3.52 -12.03
C VAL A 22 -6.36 4.19 -12.25
N PRO A 23 -6.84 4.33 -13.49
CA PRO A 23 -8.14 4.96 -13.74
C PRO A 23 -9.26 4.09 -13.18
N ASN A 24 -10.32 4.73 -12.67
CA ASN A 24 -11.50 4.06 -12.09
C ASN A 24 -11.17 3.08 -10.95
N SER A 25 -10.07 3.29 -10.22
CA SER A 25 -9.72 2.48 -9.05
C SER A 25 -10.08 3.19 -7.76
N GLY A 26 -11.12 2.72 -7.07
CA GLY A 26 -11.54 3.22 -5.77
C GLY A 26 -12.20 4.60 -5.78
N THR A 27 -12.41 5.14 -4.58
CA THR A 27 -13.14 6.41 -4.36
C THR A 27 -12.23 7.55 -3.89
N LEU A 28 -10.97 7.28 -3.54
CA LEU A 28 -10.01 8.27 -3.08
C LEU A 28 -9.44 9.04 -4.28
N PRO A 29 -9.71 10.35 -4.41
CA PRO A 29 -9.09 11.14 -5.47
C PRO A 29 -7.60 11.31 -5.15
N ILE A 30 -6.73 10.76 -5.98
CA ILE A 30 -5.27 10.82 -5.81
C ILE A 30 -4.66 11.55 -7.00
N ILE A 31 -3.85 12.57 -6.71
CA ILE A 31 -3.06 13.27 -7.72
C ILE A 31 -1.59 13.19 -7.32
N CYS A 32 -0.84 12.33 -8.03
CA CYS A 32 0.62 12.30 -7.94
C CYS A 32 1.18 13.53 -8.65
N GLN A 33 2.02 14.30 -7.97
CA GLN A 33 2.62 15.52 -8.49
C GLN A 33 4.00 15.27 -9.09
N SER A 34 4.91 14.67 -8.33
CA SER A 34 6.29 14.44 -8.77
C SER A 34 6.98 13.34 -7.96
N ILE A 35 8.10 12.84 -8.46
CA ILE A 35 9.00 11.95 -7.71
C ILE A 35 10.07 12.82 -7.07
N SER A 36 10.10 12.92 -5.75
CA SER A 36 11.04 13.79 -5.02
C SER A 36 12.39 13.14 -4.77
N SER A 37 12.45 11.81 -4.71
CA SER A 37 13.69 11.06 -4.47
C SER A 37 13.63 9.64 -5.03
N VAL A 38 14.77 9.16 -5.51
CA VAL A 38 14.98 7.76 -5.90
C VAL A 38 16.19 7.23 -5.14
N SER A 39 16.05 6.07 -4.51
CA SER A 39 17.17 5.36 -3.88
C SER A 39 17.16 3.89 -4.24
N ILE A 40 18.33 3.26 -4.18
CA ILE A 40 18.48 1.83 -4.45
C ILE A 40 19.36 1.19 -3.39
N GLY A 41 19.07 -0.06 -3.05
CA GLY A 41 19.74 -0.71 -1.94
C GLY A 41 19.39 -2.17 -1.73
N SER A 42 19.77 -2.65 -0.54
CA SER A 42 19.40 -3.98 -0.04
C SER A 42 19.73 -5.14 -0.98
N VAL A 43 20.98 -5.17 -1.45
CA VAL A 43 21.46 -6.22 -2.35
C VAL A 43 21.42 -7.57 -1.63
N THR A 44 20.70 -8.55 -2.20
CA THR A 44 20.66 -9.92 -1.67
C THR A 44 20.71 -10.96 -2.80
N VAL A 45 21.26 -12.13 -2.51
CA VAL A 45 21.26 -13.29 -3.43
C VAL A 45 20.27 -14.35 -2.96
N ARG A 46 19.68 -15.08 -3.91
CA ARG A 46 18.90 -16.31 -3.67
C ARG A 46 19.27 -17.36 -4.70
N VAL A 47 19.16 -18.63 -4.31
CA VAL A 47 19.20 -19.76 -5.23
C VAL A 47 17.84 -19.87 -5.93
N LYS A 48 17.80 -20.23 -7.22
CA LYS A 48 16.57 -20.34 -8.03
C LYS A 48 15.56 -21.35 -7.47
N LEU A 49 16.01 -22.36 -6.73
CA LEU A 49 15.18 -23.33 -6.02
C LEU A 49 14.40 -22.71 -4.85
N GLN A 50 14.88 -21.60 -4.28
CA GLN A 50 14.20 -20.90 -3.20
C GLN A 50 13.04 -20.06 -3.75
N ARG A 51 12.01 -19.85 -2.92
CA ARG A 51 10.90 -18.95 -3.24
C ARG A 51 11.45 -17.59 -3.69
N GLN A 52 10.97 -17.13 -4.85
CA GLN A 52 11.34 -15.82 -5.38
C GLN A 52 10.85 -14.74 -4.44
N LEU A 53 11.67 -13.71 -4.30
CA LEU A 53 11.32 -12.51 -3.57
C LEU A 53 10.38 -11.64 -4.42
N ASP A 54 9.47 -10.90 -3.79
CA ASP A 54 8.54 -9.96 -4.43
C ASP A 54 8.59 -8.59 -3.73
N SER A 55 7.67 -7.69 -4.03
CA SER A 55 7.60 -6.34 -3.45
C SER A 55 6.43 -6.19 -2.48
N TYR A 56 5.89 -7.30 -1.97
CA TYR A 56 4.73 -7.29 -1.09
C TYR A 56 5.15 -7.09 0.37
N SER A 57 4.33 -6.33 1.10
CA SER A 57 4.50 -5.90 2.48
C SER A 57 3.12 -5.91 3.15
N GLU A 58 3.05 -6.37 4.40
CA GLU A 58 1.81 -6.48 5.19
C GLU A 58 1.78 -5.48 6.34
N GLU A 59 2.84 -4.71 6.52
CA GLU A 59 3.06 -3.84 7.68
C GLU A 59 1.96 -2.77 7.79
N ASP A 60 1.75 -1.97 6.74
CA ASP A 60 0.71 -0.94 6.72
C ASP A 60 -0.71 -1.53 6.73
N LEU A 61 -0.90 -2.69 6.08
CA LEU A 61 -2.17 -3.44 6.15
C LEU A 61 -2.47 -3.88 7.59
N THR A 62 -1.45 -4.32 8.33
CA THR A 62 -1.59 -4.73 9.73
C THR A 62 -1.99 -3.54 10.59
N VAL A 63 -1.37 -2.38 10.41
CA VAL A 63 -1.73 -1.14 11.12
C VAL A 63 -3.18 -0.75 10.82
N LEU A 64 -3.58 -0.79 9.54
CA LEU A 64 -4.95 -0.53 9.11
C LEU A 64 -5.94 -1.48 9.80
N LYS A 65 -5.70 -2.79 9.73
CA LYS A 65 -6.56 -3.82 10.35
C LYS A 65 -6.66 -3.62 11.86
N GLN A 66 -5.56 -3.30 12.54
CA GLN A 66 -5.55 -3.02 13.98
C GLN A 66 -6.39 -1.79 14.32
N LYS A 67 -6.24 -0.68 13.59
CA LYS A 67 -7.02 0.54 13.82
C LYS A 67 -8.51 0.29 13.59
N TRP A 68 -8.84 -0.38 12.49
CA TRP A 68 -10.22 -0.73 12.15
C TRP A 68 -10.84 -1.66 13.20
N SER A 69 -10.14 -2.73 13.58
CA SER A 69 -10.59 -3.67 14.63
C SER A 69 -10.85 -2.96 15.96
N LYS A 70 -9.98 -2.01 16.32
CA LYS A 70 -10.15 -1.22 17.55
C LYS A 70 -11.39 -0.32 17.49
N ALA A 71 -11.68 0.28 16.33
CA ALA A 71 -12.89 1.08 16.13
C ALA A 71 -14.16 0.21 16.25
N LEU A 72 -14.19 -0.93 15.57
CA LEU A 72 -15.29 -1.89 15.64
C LEU A 72 -15.50 -2.42 17.06
N GLN A 73 -14.42 -2.72 17.78
CA GLN A 73 -14.52 -3.17 19.17
C GLN A 73 -15.15 -2.10 20.07
N ARG A 74 -14.77 -0.82 19.90
CA ARG A 74 -15.38 0.30 20.65
C ARG A 74 -16.87 0.41 20.35
N ARG A 75 -17.26 0.37 19.08
CA ARG A 75 -18.67 0.44 18.66
C ARG A 75 -19.47 -0.77 19.18
N ARG A 76 -18.89 -1.97 19.17
CA ARG A 76 -19.52 -3.16 19.76
C ARG A 76 -19.75 -3.02 21.26
N THR A 77 -18.75 -2.55 22.02
CA THR A 77 -18.88 -2.32 23.45
C THR A 77 -19.99 -1.30 23.75
N TYR A 78 -20.06 -0.24 22.95
CA TYR A 78 -21.13 0.76 23.07
C TYR A 78 -22.52 0.15 22.81
N LEU A 79 -22.70 -0.57 21.70
CA LEU A 79 -23.99 -1.20 21.36
C LEU A 79 -24.44 -2.20 22.43
N HIS A 80 -23.53 -3.01 22.98
CA HIS A 80 -23.84 -3.90 24.10
C HIS A 80 -24.32 -3.12 25.34
N GLN A 81 -23.70 -1.97 25.66
CA GLN A 81 -24.14 -1.14 26.79
C GLN A 81 -25.53 -0.54 26.54
N GLN A 82 -25.84 -0.11 25.32
CA GLN A 82 -27.17 0.41 24.97
C GLN A 82 -28.24 -0.67 25.03
N LEU A 83 -27.95 -1.87 24.50
CA LEU A 83 -28.86 -3.01 24.57
C LEU A 83 -29.15 -3.39 26.02
N GLN A 84 -28.12 -3.45 26.87
CA GLN A 84 -28.30 -3.73 28.29
C GLN A 84 -29.19 -2.67 28.99
N LYS A 85 -29.06 -1.39 28.65
CA LYS A 85 -29.92 -0.32 29.18
C LYS A 85 -31.39 -0.50 28.76
N VAL A 86 -31.63 -0.85 27.49
CA VAL A 86 -32.99 -1.13 26.98
C VAL A 86 -33.57 -2.32 27.73
N MET A 87 -32.84 -3.44 27.83
CA MET A 87 -33.28 -4.64 28.55
C MET A 87 -33.61 -4.39 30.03
N ILE A 88 -32.84 -3.56 30.73
CA ILE A 88 -33.11 -3.21 32.15
C ILE A 88 -34.36 -2.32 32.27
N LYS A 89 -34.60 -1.42 31.31
CA LYS A 89 -35.72 -0.48 31.33
C LYS A 89 -37.06 -1.14 31.01
N SER A 90 -37.05 -2.21 30.21
CA SER A 90 -38.24 -2.97 29.76
C SER A 90 -38.96 -3.80 30.83
N GLY A 91 -38.84 -3.45 32.12
CA GLY A 91 -39.37 -4.22 33.25
C GLY A 91 -40.90 -4.20 33.41
N VAL A 92 -41.63 -3.29 32.76
CA VAL A 92 -43.10 -3.20 32.78
C VAL A 92 -43.54 -2.53 31.48
N ASP A 93 -44.33 -3.22 30.65
CA ASP A 93 -44.90 -2.78 29.36
C ASP A 93 -43.89 -2.17 28.36
N GLN A 94 -43.22 -3.02 27.57
CA GLN A 94 -42.43 -2.57 26.42
C GLN A 94 -43.34 -1.83 25.42
N SER A 95 -43.13 -0.53 25.28
CA SER A 95 -43.71 0.26 24.19
C SER A 95 -43.20 -0.27 22.83
N SER A 96 -44.01 -0.20 21.78
CA SER A 96 -43.57 -0.56 20.41
C SER A 96 -42.29 0.16 20.01
N LEU A 97 -42.10 1.38 20.48
CA LEU A 97 -40.90 2.19 20.23
C LEU A 97 -39.64 1.62 20.91
N GLU A 98 -39.78 0.95 22.06
CA GLU A 98 -38.65 0.30 22.73
C GLU A 98 -38.27 -1.01 22.03
N GLN A 99 -39.26 -1.73 21.49
CA GLN A 99 -39.04 -2.93 20.67
C GLN A 99 -38.34 -2.60 19.35
N GLU A 100 -38.77 -1.54 18.65
CA GLU A 100 -38.11 -1.06 17.43
C GLU A 100 -36.66 -0.64 17.70
N ARG A 101 -36.41 0.04 18.82
CA ARG A 101 -35.06 0.42 19.24
C ARG A 101 -34.19 -0.81 19.53
N GLU A 102 -34.72 -1.79 20.27
CA GLU A 102 -34.01 -3.04 20.56
C GLU A 102 -33.65 -3.77 19.25
N GLN A 103 -34.60 -3.90 18.34
CA GLN A 103 -34.39 -4.52 17.04
C GLN A 103 -33.30 -3.81 16.24
N SER A 104 -33.34 -2.47 16.15
CA SER A 104 -32.31 -1.67 15.47
C SER A 104 -30.91 -1.90 16.06
N LEU A 105 -30.77 -1.94 17.40
CA LEU A 105 -29.49 -2.21 18.06
C LEU A 105 -28.95 -3.61 17.74
N VAL A 106 -29.83 -4.62 17.68
CA VAL A 106 -29.47 -5.98 17.30
C VAL A 106 -29.03 -6.06 15.84
N GLU A 107 -29.76 -5.43 14.93
CA GLU A 107 -29.41 -5.38 13.50
C GLU A 107 -28.04 -4.73 13.29
N GLN A 108 -27.75 -3.62 13.97
CA GLN A 108 -26.43 -2.99 13.94
C GLN A 108 -25.32 -3.89 14.48
N LEU A 109 -25.58 -4.69 15.53
CA LEU A 109 -24.60 -5.64 16.05
C LEU A 109 -24.30 -6.78 15.08
N VAL A 110 -25.30 -7.26 14.35
CA VAL A 110 -25.12 -8.24 13.28
C VAL A 110 -24.25 -7.65 12.19
N SER A 111 -24.58 -6.46 11.68
CA SER A 111 -23.79 -5.76 10.66
C SER A 111 -22.34 -5.51 11.11
N LEU A 112 -22.13 -5.12 12.36
CA LEU A 112 -20.78 -4.92 12.92
C LEU A 112 -19.99 -6.23 12.98
N THR A 113 -20.66 -7.35 13.29
CA THR A 113 -20.02 -8.67 13.31
C THR A 113 -19.62 -9.13 11.91
N GLU A 114 -20.49 -8.88 10.92
CA GLU A 114 -20.18 -9.13 9.50
C GLU A 114 -18.99 -8.29 9.04
N GLU A 115 -18.97 -7.00 9.37
CA GLU A 115 -17.86 -6.09 9.07
C GLU A 115 -16.55 -6.57 9.73
N GLN A 116 -16.60 -6.95 11.01
CA GLN A 116 -15.44 -7.48 11.75
C GLN A 116 -14.85 -8.72 11.06
N ASN A 117 -15.71 -9.63 10.60
CA ASN A 117 -15.28 -10.82 9.88
C ASN A 117 -14.66 -10.47 8.53
N ALA A 118 -15.27 -9.53 7.79
CA ALA A 118 -14.80 -9.09 6.49
C ALA A 118 -13.44 -8.35 6.56
N VAL A 119 -13.19 -7.58 7.62
CA VAL A 119 -11.89 -6.93 7.85
C VAL A 119 -10.81 -7.94 8.19
N GLN A 120 -11.14 -8.95 9.01
CA GLN A 120 -10.19 -9.98 9.40
C GLN A 120 -9.82 -10.88 8.22
N LEU A 121 -10.83 -11.33 7.48
CA LEU A 121 -10.73 -12.25 6.35
C LEU A 121 -11.47 -11.66 5.13
N PRO A 122 -10.86 -10.67 4.45
CA PRO A 122 -11.48 -10.02 3.31
C PRO A 122 -11.73 -11.02 2.18
N PRO A 123 -12.99 -11.18 1.71
CA PRO A 123 -13.30 -12.06 0.59
C PRO A 123 -12.58 -11.59 -0.69
N PRO A 124 -12.18 -12.51 -1.59
CA PRO A 124 -11.69 -12.13 -2.92
C PRO A 124 -12.71 -11.24 -3.65
N GLY A 125 -12.23 -10.15 -4.27
CA GLY A 125 -13.08 -9.21 -5.01
C GLY A 125 -13.94 -8.27 -4.16
N SER A 126 -13.84 -8.30 -2.82
CA SER A 126 -14.65 -7.47 -1.92
C SER A 126 -14.28 -5.98 -1.91
N ASN A 127 -13.19 -5.58 -2.57
CA ASN A 127 -12.59 -4.24 -2.47
C ASN A 127 -12.24 -3.82 -1.03
N ILE A 128 -12.18 -4.77 -0.10
CA ILE A 128 -11.67 -4.54 1.26
C ILE A 128 -10.15 -4.63 1.20
N PRO A 129 -9.41 -3.67 1.77
CA PRO A 129 -7.95 -3.69 1.79
C PRO A 129 -7.38 -5.01 2.31
N GLY A 130 -6.46 -5.59 1.55
CA GLY A 130 -5.87 -6.89 1.85
C GLY A 130 -6.69 -8.11 1.40
N ALA A 131 -7.78 -7.91 0.64
CA ALA A 131 -8.43 -8.98 -0.11
C ALA A 131 -7.41 -9.69 -1.02
N PRO A 132 -7.48 -11.03 -1.15
CA PRO A 132 -6.68 -11.73 -2.13
C PRO A 132 -6.93 -11.14 -3.52
N ALA A 133 -5.84 -10.84 -4.24
CA ALA A 133 -5.93 -10.24 -5.55
C ALA A 133 -6.50 -11.27 -6.55
N ASP A 134 -7.75 -11.07 -6.97
CA ASP A 134 -8.45 -11.93 -7.94
C ASP A 134 -8.14 -11.47 -9.37
N TRP A 135 -6.89 -11.71 -9.80
CA TRP A 135 -6.43 -11.31 -11.12
C TRP A 135 -5.24 -12.14 -11.60
N THR A 136 -5.05 -12.16 -12.92
CA THR A 136 -3.82 -12.67 -13.53
C THR A 136 -2.90 -11.49 -13.85
N PRO A 137 -1.81 -11.27 -13.08
CA PRO A 137 -0.92 -10.15 -13.30
C PRO A 137 -0.30 -10.20 -14.70
N PRO A 138 -0.32 -9.10 -15.46
CA PRO A 138 0.50 -8.97 -16.64
C PRO A 138 1.96 -9.26 -16.31
N ILE A 139 2.66 -9.80 -17.31
CA ILE A 139 4.10 -10.03 -17.24
C ILE A 139 4.80 -8.72 -16.83
N GLY A 140 5.80 -8.77 -15.95
CA GLY A 140 6.45 -7.55 -15.41
C GLY A 140 5.90 -7.11 -14.05
N LYS A 141 4.72 -7.57 -13.64
CA LYS A 141 4.01 -7.07 -12.44
C LYS A 141 4.02 -8.08 -11.30
N GLU A 142 4.02 -7.59 -10.06
CA GLU A 142 3.83 -8.46 -8.89
C GLU A 142 2.38 -8.97 -8.85
N ALA A 143 2.18 -10.16 -8.28
CA ALA A 143 0.85 -10.74 -8.13
C ALA A 143 0.07 -10.13 -6.95
N HIS A 144 0.75 -9.89 -5.83
CA HIS A 144 0.15 -9.30 -4.64
C HIS A 144 0.19 -7.77 -4.72
N ILE A 145 -0.87 -7.15 -4.23
CA ILE A 145 -1.06 -5.69 -4.20
C ILE A 145 -0.80 -5.23 -2.76
N PRO A 146 0.37 -4.64 -2.46
CA PRO A 146 0.62 -4.04 -1.15
C PRO A 146 -0.30 -2.84 -0.89
N VAL A 147 -0.68 -2.67 0.38
CA VAL A 147 -1.48 -1.54 0.88
C VAL A 147 -0.56 -0.49 1.49
N ILE A 148 -0.82 0.78 1.23
CA ILE A 148 -0.26 1.91 1.98
C ILE A 148 -1.41 2.61 2.69
N PHE A 149 -1.32 2.65 4.02
CA PHE A 149 -2.30 3.31 4.87
C PHE A 149 -1.81 4.71 5.21
N LEU A 150 -2.51 5.73 4.70
CA LEU A 150 -2.14 7.14 4.90
C LEU A 150 -2.53 7.65 6.28
N ASN A 151 -3.63 7.12 6.84
CA ASN A 151 -4.17 7.50 8.15
C ASN A 151 -4.40 9.03 8.28
N LEU A 152 -5.06 9.63 7.29
CA LEU A 152 -5.25 11.08 7.21
C LEU A 152 -6.23 11.57 8.29
N ASN A 153 -5.74 12.33 9.26
CA ASN A 153 -6.58 12.93 10.31
C ASN A 153 -7.00 14.37 9.92
N GLY A 154 -7.92 14.96 10.69
CA GLY A 154 -8.35 16.36 10.49
C GLY A 154 -7.20 17.37 10.57
N ASP A 155 -6.18 17.07 11.37
CA ASP A 155 -5.00 17.94 11.55
C ASP A 155 -4.03 17.90 10.34
N ASP A 156 -4.08 16.85 9.53
CA ASP A 156 -3.27 16.79 8.30
C ASP A 156 -3.78 17.78 7.24
N PHE A 157 -5.04 18.20 7.33
CA PHE A 157 -5.59 19.28 6.51
C PHE A 157 -5.20 20.67 7.05
N SER A 158 -5.08 20.82 8.38
CA SER A 158 -4.77 22.11 9.00
C SER A 158 -3.27 22.44 8.95
N SER A 159 -2.40 21.44 9.10
CA SER A 159 -0.94 21.57 8.99
C SER A 159 -0.46 22.03 7.60
N GLN A 160 -1.23 21.81 6.54
CA GLN A 160 -0.94 22.40 5.23
C GLN A 160 -1.02 23.92 5.23
N VAL A 161 -1.91 24.49 6.04
CA VAL A 161 -2.14 25.94 6.12
C VAL A 161 -0.97 26.62 6.83
N SER A 162 -0.31 25.94 7.78
CA SER A 162 0.88 26.45 8.47
C SER A 162 2.20 26.15 7.75
N GLY A 163 2.20 25.27 6.74
CA GLY A 163 3.39 24.93 5.93
C GLY A 163 4.49 24.20 6.70
N GLU A 164 4.18 23.63 7.87
CA GLU A 164 5.19 23.23 8.84
C GLU A 164 5.82 21.86 8.60
N PHE A 165 5.18 20.92 7.90
CA PHE A 165 5.81 19.62 7.57
C PHE A 165 5.02 18.86 6.48
N ILE A 166 5.73 18.18 5.56
CA ILE A 166 5.10 17.23 4.62
C ILE A 166 5.17 15.84 5.27
N SER A 167 4.00 15.25 5.57
CA SER A 167 3.92 13.90 6.12
C SER A 167 4.46 12.86 5.13
N LEU A 168 5.12 11.81 5.63
CA LEU A 168 5.73 10.75 4.82
C LEU A 168 5.09 9.40 5.15
N ALA A 169 4.23 8.91 4.26
CA ALA A 169 3.56 7.63 4.37
C ALA A 169 4.35 6.48 3.72
N GLY A 170 4.02 5.23 4.07
CA GLY A 170 4.67 4.04 3.53
C GLY A 170 6.10 3.80 4.03
N THR A 171 6.59 4.56 5.02
CA THR A 171 7.92 4.33 5.62
C THR A 171 8.05 2.94 6.23
N ASN A 172 6.98 2.45 6.85
CA ASN A 172 6.90 1.16 7.52
C ASN A 172 6.59 -0.01 6.60
N ALA A 173 6.26 0.23 5.32
CA ALA A 173 6.03 -0.82 4.31
C ALA A 173 7.33 -1.53 3.88
N ILE A 174 8.10 -2.04 4.83
CA ILE A 174 9.39 -2.69 4.66
C ILE A 174 9.17 -4.08 4.06
N ILE A 175 9.82 -4.39 2.94
CA ILE A 175 9.64 -5.70 2.28
C ILE A 175 10.64 -6.74 2.80
N PRO A 176 10.34 -8.06 2.76
CA PRO A 176 11.20 -9.10 3.35
C PRO A 176 12.63 -9.08 2.81
N LYS A 177 13.67 -9.05 3.67
CA LYS A 177 15.09 -8.88 3.29
C LYS A 177 15.52 -7.46 2.86
N GLU A 178 14.68 -6.46 3.10
CA GLU A 178 15.14 -5.06 3.10
C GLU A 178 16.08 -4.79 4.28
N MET A 179 17.17 -4.08 4.02
CA MET A 179 18.13 -3.61 5.03
C MET A 179 18.16 -2.08 4.98
N SER A 180 17.49 -1.43 5.94
CA SER A 180 17.24 0.03 5.93
C SER A 180 18.52 0.87 5.86
N ASN A 181 19.63 0.41 6.44
CA ASN A 181 20.92 1.10 6.44
C ASN A 181 21.76 0.87 5.17
N LYS A 182 21.23 0.20 4.15
CA LYS A 182 21.94 -0.10 2.89
C LYS A 182 21.22 0.45 1.67
N PHE A 183 20.83 1.72 1.73
CA PHE A 183 20.24 2.46 0.60
C PHE A 183 21.10 3.65 0.24
N PHE A 184 21.25 3.89 -1.06
CA PHE A 184 21.94 5.04 -1.61
C PHE A 184 20.94 5.89 -2.39
N ASN A 185 20.84 7.17 -2.04
CA ASN A 185 20.11 8.14 -2.83
C ASN A 185 20.83 8.32 -4.18
N LEU A 186 20.07 8.28 -5.26
CA LEU A 186 20.58 8.41 -6.60
C LEU A 186 20.34 9.83 -7.10
N PRO A 187 21.31 10.44 -7.81
CA PRO A 187 21.10 11.74 -8.42
C PRO A 187 20.08 11.60 -9.56
N ILE A 188 18.96 12.32 -9.43
CA ILE A 188 17.98 12.45 -10.51
C ILE A 188 18.57 13.40 -11.55
N VAL A 189 18.65 12.93 -12.80
CA VAL A 189 19.22 13.68 -13.92
C VAL A 189 18.17 14.28 -14.83
N GLU A 190 16.96 13.71 -14.85
CA GLU A 190 15.84 14.19 -15.66
C GLU A 190 14.54 13.99 -14.90
N HIS A 191 13.65 14.97 -15.02
CA HIS A 191 12.25 14.92 -14.60
C HIS A 191 11.37 15.10 -15.83
N TYR A 192 10.24 14.39 -15.84
CA TYR A 192 9.19 14.59 -16.83
C TYR A 192 7.91 14.91 -16.06
N ASP A 193 7.49 16.17 -16.08
CA ASP A 193 6.36 16.63 -15.26
C ASP A 193 5.00 16.26 -15.87
N ASP A 194 4.93 16.14 -17.21
CA ASP A 194 3.72 15.69 -17.92
C ASP A 194 3.32 14.25 -17.57
N GLU A 195 4.29 13.44 -17.15
CA GLU A 195 4.09 12.07 -16.71
C GLU A 195 4.95 11.85 -15.46
N VAL A 196 4.39 11.83 -14.25
CA VAL A 196 5.13 11.66 -12.97
C VAL A 196 6.25 10.61 -13.07
N CYS A 197 7.46 11.08 -13.42
CA CYS A 197 8.58 10.25 -13.87
C CYS A 197 9.90 10.94 -13.58
N ALA A 198 10.86 10.15 -13.12
CA ALA A 198 12.21 10.60 -12.83
C ALA A 198 13.23 9.58 -13.34
N VAL A 199 14.33 10.09 -13.88
CA VAL A 199 15.46 9.28 -14.35
C VAL A 199 16.64 9.51 -13.43
N ALA A 200 17.09 8.47 -12.74
CA ALA A 200 18.20 8.53 -11.81
C ALA A 200 19.45 7.84 -12.36
N SER A 201 20.63 8.42 -12.11
CA SER A 201 21.91 7.77 -12.45
C SER A 201 22.23 6.66 -11.47
N TRP A 202 22.60 5.48 -11.97
CA TRP A 202 23.00 4.36 -11.13
C TRP A 202 24.29 3.69 -11.61
N ASP A 203 25.21 3.50 -10.68
CA ASP A 203 26.43 2.71 -10.84
C ASP A 203 26.44 1.61 -9.76
N SER A 204 26.76 0.37 -10.14
CA SER A 204 26.80 -0.75 -9.19
C SER A 204 27.91 -0.63 -8.14
N SER A 205 28.97 0.12 -8.43
CA SER A 205 30.12 0.31 -7.54
C SER A 205 29.76 1.00 -6.22
N ILE A 206 28.71 1.83 -6.19
CA ILE A 206 28.27 2.55 -4.97
C ILE A 206 27.91 1.60 -3.83
N HIS A 207 27.49 0.37 -4.15
CA HIS A 207 27.08 -0.64 -3.17
C HIS A 207 28.25 -1.36 -2.53
N ASN A 208 29.46 -1.26 -3.09
CA ASN A 208 30.65 -2.04 -2.73
C ASN A 208 30.32 -3.54 -2.48
N ASN A 209 29.46 -4.13 -3.32
CA ASN A 209 28.94 -5.47 -3.12
C ASN A 209 29.49 -6.43 -4.20
N PRO A 210 30.17 -7.54 -3.82
CA PRO A 210 30.75 -8.46 -4.79
C PRO A 210 29.71 -9.13 -5.69
N LEU A 211 28.46 -9.27 -5.25
CA LEU A 211 27.37 -9.84 -6.05
C LEU A 211 27.05 -9.00 -7.29
N LEU A 212 27.35 -7.69 -7.26
CA LEU A 212 27.15 -6.80 -8.39
C LEU A 212 28.39 -6.68 -9.31
N ASN A 213 29.53 -7.22 -8.86
CA ASN A 213 30.83 -7.07 -9.53
C ASN A 213 31.35 -8.41 -10.08
N ARG A 214 30.49 -9.41 -10.21
CA ARG A 214 30.80 -10.70 -10.84
C ARG A 214 29.69 -11.15 -11.77
N GLN A 215 29.99 -12.15 -12.60
CA GLN A 215 28.94 -12.84 -13.34
C GLN A 215 28.02 -13.58 -12.35
N THR A 216 26.72 -13.42 -12.52
CA THR A 216 25.72 -14.14 -11.73
C THR A 216 25.74 -15.61 -12.13
N SER A 217 25.76 -16.51 -11.15
CA SER A 217 25.76 -17.95 -11.43
C SER A 217 24.43 -18.39 -12.04
N ALA A 218 24.44 -19.50 -12.79
CA ALA A 218 23.26 -20.02 -13.47
C ALA A 218 22.13 -20.44 -12.51
N ASP A 219 22.45 -20.76 -11.27
CA ASP A 219 21.55 -21.16 -10.19
C ASP A 219 21.18 -20.01 -9.24
N GLU A 220 21.75 -18.82 -9.44
CA GLU A 220 21.56 -17.66 -8.57
C GLU A 220 20.63 -16.60 -9.19
N ARG A 221 20.09 -15.75 -8.32
CA ARG A 221 19.44 -14.48 -8.65
C ARG A 221 19.87 -13.42 -7.67
N VAL A 222 20.26 -12.25 -8.17
CA VAL A 222 20.60 -11.08 -7.35
C VAL A 222 19.40 -10.14 -7.34
N TYR A 223 19.01 -9.66 -6.18
CA TYR A 223 17.91 -8.71 -6.01
C TYR A 223 18.43 -7.40 -5.44
N LEU A 224 17.79 -6.30 -5.85
CA LEU A 224 17.91 -4.98 -5.25
C LEU A 224 16.51 -4.44 -4.99
N ILE A 225 16.42 -3.42 -4.14
CA ILE A 225 15.19 -2.70 -3.87
C ILE A 225 15.38 -1.26 -4.33
N VAL A 226 14.49 -0.79 -5.18
CA VAL A 226 14.36 0.62 -5.57
C VAL A 226 13.27 1.23 -4.73
N LYS A 227 13.57 2.35 -4.05
CA LYS A 227 12.62 3.19 -3.36
C LYS A 227 12.40 4.45 -4.18
N SER A 228 11.14 4.84 -4.36
CA SER A 228 10.76 6.11 -4.96
C SER A 228 9.89 6.86 -3.96
N VAL A 229 10.26 8.09 -3.64
CA VAL A 229 9.42 8.99 -2.85
C VAL A 229 8.58 9.81 -3.83
N VAL A 230 7.26 9.70 -3.70
CA VAL A 230 6.29 10.32 -4.60
C VAL A 230 5.51 11.36 -3.83
N ARG A 231 5.51 12.59 -4.31
CA ARG A 231 4.67 13.66 -3.76
C ARG A 231 3.25 13.51 -4.29
N LEU A 232 2.29 13.43 -3.39
CA LEU A 232 0.89 13.65 -3.70
C LEU A 232 0.55 15.12 -3.49
N SER A 233 -0.34 15.64 -4.32
CA SER A 233 -0.95 16.98 -4.16
C SER A 233 -2.39 16.90 -3.69
N HIS A 234 -3.05 15.75 -3.87
CA HIS A 234 -4.43 15.51 -3.46
C HIS A 234 -4.57 14.05 -2.95
N PRO A 235 -5.38 13.80 -1.89
CA PRO A 235 -6.28 14.73 -1.19
C PRO A 235 -5.56 15.79 -0.32
N VAL A 236 -4.33 15.50 0.11
CA VAL A 236 -3.46 16.35 0.93
C VAL A 236 -2.05 16.27 0.37
N MET A 237 -1.23 17.30 0.56
CA MET A 237 0.19 17.28 0.22
C MET A 237 0.93 16.39 1.20
N LEU A 238 1.37 15.24 0.71
CA LEU A 238 2.14 14.27 1.48
C LEU A 238 3.08 13.53 0.54
N ASP A 239 4.16 13.00 1.09
CA ASP A 239 5.08 12.15 0.34
C ASP A 239 4.78 10.67 0.68
N ILE A 240 4.87 9.78 -0.31
CA ILE A 240 4.70 8.34 -0.14
C ILE A 240 5.97 7.62 -0.58
N VAL A 241 6.45 6.67 0.23
CA VAL A 241 7.57 5.80 -0.14
C VAL A 241 7.05 4.52 -0.82
N LEU A 242 7.30 4.40 -2.13
CA LEU A 242 7.02 3.19 -2.91
C LEU A 242 8.28 2.34 -3.03
N ARG A 243 8.13 1.01 -3.01
CA ARG A 243 9.23 0.03 -3.08
C ARG A 243 9.02 -0.97 -4.20
N LYS A 244 9.98 -1.05 -5.11
CA LYS A 244 10.03 -2.10 -6.13
C LYS A 244 11.28 -2.94 -5.97
N ARG A 245 11.09 -4.24 -5.73
CA ARG A 245 12.16 -5.22 -5.83
C ARG A 245 12.44 -5.54 -7.29
N ILE A 246 13.70 -5.39 -7.69
CA ILE A 246 14.20 -5.78 -9.00
C ILE A 246 15.09 -7.01 -8.88
N CYS A 247 14.98 -7.93 -9.82
CA CYS A 247 15.91 -9.05 -9.97
C CYS A 247 16.86 -8.73 -11.12
N VAL A 248 18.16 -8.93 -10.92
CA VAL A 248 19.18 -8.66 -11.93
C VAL A 248 20.04 -9.91 -12.17
N ASN A 249 20.47 -10.07 -13.42
CA ASN A 249 21.44 -11.07 -13.86
C ASN A 249 22.61 -10.35 -14.52
N ILE A 250 23.81 -10.53 -13.97
CA ILE A 250 25.00 -9.83 -14.42
C ILE A 250 25.81 -10.73 -15.33
N TYR A 251 26.10 -10.24 -16.54
CA TYR A 251 26.84 -10.98 -17.55
C TYR A 251 28.04 -10.18 -18.06
N LYS A 252 29.10 -10.90 -18.43
CA LYS A 252 30.24 -10.36 -19.20
C LYS A 252 29.92 -10.40 -20.69
N LYS A 253 30.44 -9.44 -21.46
CA LYS A 253 30.37 -9.48 -22.93
C LYS A 253 31.00 -10.79 -23.39
N GLN A 254 30.18 -11.73 -23.86
CA GLN A 254 30.68 -12.97 -24.42
C GLN A 254 31.22 -12.71 -25.84
N SER A 255 32.24 -13.47 -26.26
CA SER A 255 32.86 -13.42 -27.59
C SER A 255 31.82 -13.55 -28.71
N LEU A 256 32.13 -13.09 -29.93
CA LEU A 256 31.23 -13.07 -31.10
C LEU A 256 30.51 -14.41 -31.36
N THR A 257 31.10 -15.54 -30.95
CA THR A 257 30.55 -16.90 -31.06
C THR A 257 29.32 -17.17 -30.18
N SER A 258 29.12 -16.41 -29.11
CA SER A 258 28.00 -16.56 -28.17
C SER A 258 26.70 -15.87 -28.60
N LYS A 259 26.78 -14.94 -29.57
CA LYS A 259 25.60 -14.23 -30.10
C LYS A 259 24.60 -15.19 -30.74
N PHE A 260 25.10 -16.30 -31.30
CA PHE A 260 24.29 -17.38 -31.85
C PHE A 260 23.51 -18.12 -30.76
N VAL A 261 24.11 -18.41 -29.61
CA VAL A 261 23.46 -19.15 -28.51
C VAL A 261 22.27 -18.39 -27.92
N ARG A 262 22.33 -17.05 -27.84
CA ARG A 262 21.20 -16.21 -27.38
C ARG A 262 20.04 -16.17 -28.39
N SER A 263 20.30 -16.46 -29.68
CA SER A 263 19.25 -16.59 -30.70
C SER A 263 18.52 -17.94 -30.63
N PHE A 264 19.16 -18.97 -30.08
CA PHE A 264 18.59 -20.32 -29.96
C PHE A 264 17.94 -20.58 -28.59
N ILE A 265 18.45 -19.97 -27.53
CA ILE A 265 17.87 -20.04 -26.18
C ILE A 265 16.95 -18.82 -26.03
N GLY A 266 15.66 -19.03 -26.31
CA GLY A 266 14.65 -17.99 -26.47
C GLY A 266 14.77 -16.76 -25.54
N THR A 267 14.45 -15.61 -26.13
CA THR A 267 14.34 -14.26 -25.56
C THR A 267 13.32 -14.11 -24.41
N SER A 268 12.84 -15.21 -23.80
CA SER A 268 11.58 -15.26 -23.06
C SER A 268 11.57 -14.60 -21.67
N ASN A 269 12.68 -14.03 -21.19
CA ASN A 269 12.77 -13.51 -19.82
C ASN A 269 13.64 -12.25 -19.62
N THR A 270 13.91 -11.49 -20.69
CA THR A 270 14.57 -10.18 -20.56
C THR A 270 13.51 -9.09 -20.52
N TYR A 271 13.38 -8.44 -19.37
CA TYR A 271 12.39 -7.38 -19.16
C TYR A 271 13.04 -6.00 -19.23
N TYR A 272 12.35 -5.08 -19.89
CA TYR A 272 12.74 -3.67 -19.95
C TYR A 272 12.01 -2.85 -18.88
N ASP A 273 10.88 -3.34 -18.37
CA ASP A 273 10.09 -2.73 -17.31
C ASP A 273 9.57 -3.78 -16.31
N THR A 274 9.38 -3.35 -15.07
CA THR A 274 8.70 -4.13 -14.03
C THR A 274 7.91 -3.15 -13.16
N ALA A 275 6.79 -3.59 -12.61
CA ALA A 275 5.92 -2.73 -11.83
C ALA A 275 5.35 -3.43 -10.59
N VAL A 276 4.83 -2.61 -9.68
CA VAL A 276 4.05 -2.99 -8.52
C VAL A 276 2.85 -2.04 -8.48
N ILE A 277 1.67 -2.58 -8.20
CA ILE A 277 0.45 -1.78 -8.02
C ILE A 277 0.26 -1.67 -6.52
N TYR A 278 -0.03 -0.45 -6.05
CA TYR A 278 -0.32 -0.18 -4.65
C TYR A 278 -1.79 0.17 -4.49
N GLU A 279 -2.40 -0.35 -3.44
CA GLU A 279 -3.69 0.12 -2.95
C GLU A 279 -3.43 1.19 -1.89
N ILE A 280 -4.02 2.37 -2.06
CA ILE A 280 -3.83 3.50 -1.15
C ILE A 280 -5.11 3.69 -0.36
N VAL A 281 -5.01 3.58 0.96
CA VAL A 281 -6.15 3.73 1.87
C VAL A 281 -5.95 4.99 2.69
N SER A 282 -6.86 5.95 2.56
CA SER A 282 -6.80 7.20 3.31
C SER A 282 -7.11 6.99 4.79
N ASN A 283 -8.27 6.38 5.08
CA ASN A 283 -8.85 6.23 6.40
C ASN A 283 -9.68 4.95 6.50
N ILE A 284 -9.99 4.53 7.74
CA ILE A 284 -11.05 3.54 7.97
C ILE A 284 -12.41 4.20 7.73
N PRO A 285 -13.46 3.45 7.36
CA PRO A 285 -14.77 4.03 7.12
C PRO A 285 -15.29 4.78 8.35
N LYS A 286 -15.79 6.00 8.15
CA LYS A 286 -16.28 6.85 9.27
C LYS A 286 -17.42 6.19 10.03
N ALA A 287 -18.29 5.46 9.33
CA ALA A 287 -19.36 4.68 9.95
C ALA A 287 -18.81 3.69 11.00
N SER A 288 -17.62 3.13 10.78
CA SER A 288 -16.97 2.22 11.73
C SER A 288 -16.43 2.95 12.99
N GLU A 289 -16.16 4.25 12.89
CA GLU A 289 -15.71 5.12 13.99
C GLU A 289 -16.84 5.85 14.72
N GLU A 290 -17.97 6.09 14.04
CA GLU A 290 -19.10 6.85 14.58
C GLU A 290 -19.87 6.05 15.65
N LEU A 291 -20.11 6.70 16.79
CA LEU A 291 -20.99 6.21 17.85
C LEU A 291 -22.32 6.96 17.72
N GLU A 292 -23.44 6.25 17.91
CA GLU A 292 -24.81 6.79 17.77
C GLU A 292 -25.10 8.02 18.64
N GLU A 293 -24.28 8.35 19.63
CA GLU A 293 -24.45 9.58 20.43
C GLU A 293 -24.56 10.82 19.55
N ARG A 294 -23.85 10.92 18.41
CA ARG A 294 -24.03 12.06 17.51
C ARG A 294 -25.38 12.09 16.80
N GLU A 295 -25.87 10.95 16.34
CA GLU A 295 -27.16 10.86 15.65
C GLU A 295 -28.33 11.00 16.63
N SER A 296 -28.24 10.39 17.81
CA SER A 296 -29.24 10.52 18.89
C SER A 296 -29.24 11.90 19.54
N LEU A 297 -28.08 12.55 19.72
CA LEU A 297 -28.01 13.97 20.14
C LEU A 297 -28.55 14.90 19.06
N ALA A 298 -28.30 14.63 17.78
CA ALA A 298 -28.88 15.41 16.68
C ALA A 298 -30.40 15.24 16.58
N GLN A 299 -30.91 14.02 16.77
CA GLN A 299 -32.36 13.74 16.82
C GLN A 299 -33.02 14.36 18.05
N MET A 300 -32.39 14.30 19.23
CA MET A 300 -32.90 15.00 20.42
C MET A 300 -32.91 16.52 20.23
N ALA A 301 -31.85 17.10 19.64
CA ALA A 301 -31.80 18.52 19.34
C ALA A 301 -32.81 18.96 18.27
N ALA A 302 -33.12 18.11 17.29
CA ALA A 302 -34.14 18.36 16.27
C ALA A 302 -35.56 18.27 16.86
N ASN A 303 -35.84 17.27 17.70
CA ASN A 303 -37.12 17.13 18.39
C ASN A 303 -37.35 18.26 19.42
N ASP A 304 -36.29 18.74 20.09
CA ASP A 304 -36.38 19.90 20.99
C ASP A 304 -36.65 21.22 20.23
N GLN A 305 -36.33 21.30 18.94
CA GLN A 305 -36.68 22.45 18.09
C GLN A 305 -38.12 22.37 17.59
N GLU A 306 -38.61 21.18 17.22
CA GLU A 306 -40.03 20.99 16.83
C GLU A 306 -41.00 21.15 18.01
N ALA A 307 -40.59 20.79 19.23
CA ALA A 307 -41.40 21.00 20.43
C ALA A 307 -41.47 22.47 20.89
N ASN A 308 -40.62 23.34 20.35
CA ASN A 308 -40.55 24.78 20.66
C ASN A 308 -41.06 25.69 19.53
N THR A 309 -41.73 25.12 18.52
CA THR A 309 -42.45 25.83 17.44
C THR A 309 -43.92 25.52 17.46
#